data_AF-A0A9X0WIR6-F1
#
_entry.id   AF-A0A9X0WIR6-F1
#
_cell.length_a   1.000
_cell.length_b   1.000
_cell.length_c   1.000
_cell.angle_alpha   90.00
_cell.angle_beta   90.00
_cell.angle_gamma   90.00
#
_symmetry.space_group_name_H-M   'P 1'
#
loop_
_entity.id
_entity.type
_entity.pdbx_description
1 polymer ?
#
loop_
_entity_poly.entity_id
_entity_poly.type
_entity_poly.pdbx_seq_one_letter_code
_entity_poly.pdbx_strand_id
1 'polypeptide(L)'
;MRIVLDTNVSISHLQEIHYRWRPALADPDDDFVLELAVAAGCRYIVTHNLRDFSRSNLWQQFQIWVAAANSVPIARLMVDALR
;
A
#
# COMPACT_ATOMS: atom_id res chain seq x y z
N MET A 1 -13.25 -23.45 -19.48
CA MET A 1 -13.26 -22.63 -18.24
C MET A 1 -12.39 -23.19 -17.12
N ARG A 2 -12.24 -24.52 -16.96
CA ARG A 2 -11.47 -25.14 -15.87
C ARG A 2 -9.95 -24.85 -15.90
N ILE A 3 -9.32 -24.93 -17.08
CA ILE A 3 -7.86 -24.74 -17.26
C ILE A 3 -7.37 -23.35 -16.82
N VAL A 4 -8.15 -22.30 -17.07
CA VAL A 4 -7.76 -20.92 -16.76
C VAL A 4 -7.70 -20.70 -15.24
N LEU A 5 -8.68 -21.24 -14.51
CA LEU A 5 -8.72 -21.11 -13.05
C LEU A 5 -7.58 -21.89 -12.40
N ASP A 6 -7.34 -23.14 -12.83
CA ASP A 6 -6.26 -23.98 -12.29
C ASP A 6 -4.87 -23.35 -12.50
N THR A 7 -4.65 -22.74 -13.67
CA THR A 7 -3.38 -22.07 -14.00
C THR A 7 -3.21 -20.77 -13.21
N ASN A 8 -4.28 -19.99 -13.03
CA ASN A 8 -4.21 -18.76 -12.24
C ASN A 8 -3.92 -19.08 -10.77
N VAL A 9 -4.56 -20.11 -10.20
CA VAL A 9 -4.31 -20.52 -8.81
C VAL A 9 -2.87 -21.01 -8.63
N SER A 10 -2.30 -21.73 -9.60
CA SER A 10 -0.93 -22.27 -9.47
C SER A 10 0.17 -21.19 -9.49
N ILE A 11 -0.08 -20.05 -10.14
CA ILE A 11 0.86 -18.91 -10.16
C ILE A 11 0.53 -17.82 -9.14
N SER A 12 -0.57 -17.96 -8.41
CA SER A 12 -1.01 -16.96 -7.43
C SER A 12 -0.24 -17.10 -6.11
N HIS A 13 -0.01 -15.97 -5.44
CA HIS A 13 0.48 -15.94 -4.07
C HIS A 13 -0.71 -15.84 -3.11
N LEU A 14 -0.77 -16.73 -2.12
CA LEU A 14 -1.80 -16.70 -1.09
C LEU A 14 -1.54 -15.51 -0.15
N GLN A 15 -2.45 -14.53 -0.17
CA GLN A 15 -2.40 -13.38 0.72
C GLN A 15 -3.30 -13.60 1.94
N GLU A 16 -2.72 -13.48 3.13
CA GLU A 16 -3.52 -13.50 4.37
C GLU A 16 -4.36 -12.23 4.47
N ILE A 17 -5.68 -12.40 4.70
CA ILE A 17 -6.62 -11.28 4.81
C ILE A 17 -6.82 -10.95 6.29
N HIS A 18 -6.37 -9.78 6.72
CA HIS A 18 -6.47 -9.33 8.10
C HIS A 18 -7.71 -8.44 8.32
N TYR A 19 -8.85 -9.04 8.66
CA TYR A 19 -10.15 -8.35 8.84
C TYR A 19 -10.25 -7.38 10.03
N ARG A 20 -9.20 -7.23 10.87
CA ARG A 20 -9.25 -6.39 12.09
C ARG A 20 -8.77 -4.94 11.91
N TRP A 21 -8.47 -4.51 10.69
CA TRP A 21 -7.74 -3.25 10.44
C TRP A 21 -8.58 -2.02 10.04
N ARG A 22 -9.91 -2.13 9.93
CA ARG A 22 -10.76 -1.02 9.44
C ARG A 22 -11.33 -0.13 10.57
N PRO A 23 -11.33 1.22 10.46
CA PRO A 23 -10.58 2.08 9.52
C PRO A 23 -9.36 2.76 10.16
N ALA A 24 -8.24 2.79 9.44
CA ALA A 24 -7.03 3.52 9.82
C ALA A 24 -6.93 4.89 9.14
N LEU A 25 -7.63 5.08 8.02
CA LEU A 25 -7.73 6.33 7.28
C LEU A 25 -9.08 7.03 7.50
N ALA A 26 -9.08 8.34 7.23
CA ALA A 26 -10.29 9.16 7.32
C ALA A 26 -11.32 8.81 6.24
N ASP A 27 -10.83 8.40 5.05
CA ASP A 27 -11.64 7.88 3.96
C ASP A 27 -11.54 6.34 3.94
N PRO A 28 -12.65 5.60 4.17
CA PRO A 28 -12.67 4.14 4.09
C PRO A 28 -12.29 3.57 2.72
N ASP A 29 -12.42 4.35 1.64
CA ASP A 29 -12.06 3.90 0.30
C ASP A 29 -10.53 3.87 0.12
N ASP A 30 -9.79 4.70 0.88
CA ASP A 30 -8.32 4.74 0.84
C ASP A 30 -7.65 3.60 1.64
N ASP A 31 -8.38 2.98 2.58
CA ASP A 31 -7.86 1.87 3.40
C ASP A 31 -7.39 0.69 2.54
N PHE A 32 -8.01 0.42 1.39
CA PHE A 32 -7.57 -0.66 0.50
C PHE A 32 -6.16 -0.41 -0.07
N VAL A 33 -5.85 0.85 -0.38
CA VAL A 33 -4.52 1.23 -0.88
C VAL A 33 -3.47 1.05 0.21
N LEU A 34 -3.80 1.39 1.45
CA LEU A 34 -2.94 1.18 2.61
C LEU A 34 -2.73 -0.31 2.91
N GLU A 35 -3.82 -1.10 2.93
CA GLU A 35 -3.78 -2.55 3.11
C GLU A 35 -2.88 -3.21 2.07
N LEU A 36 -3.01 -2.82 0.80
CA LEU A 36 -2.15 -3.30 -0.28
C LEU A 36 -0.69 -2.93 -0.06
N ALA A 37 -0.39 -1.69 0.33
CA ALA A 37 0.96 -1.23 0.57
C ALA A 37 1.63 -2.02 1.71
N VAL A 38 0.90 -2.30 2.79
CA VAL A 38 1.40 -3.14 3.89
C VAL A 38 1.60 -4.58 3.43
N ALA A 39 0.61 -5.17 2.77
CA ALA A 39 0.68 -6.54 2.27
C ALA A 39 1.86 -6.76 1.31
N ALA A 40 2.16 -5.76 0.48
CA ALA A 40 3.27 -5.78 -0.46
C ALA A 40 4.63 -5.42 0.19
N GLY A 41 4.67 -5.06 1.48
CA GLY A 41 5.89 -4.62 2.15
C GLY A 41 6.44 -3.29 1.61
N CYS A 42 5.56 -2.44 1.07
CA CYS A 42 5.93 -1.14 0.53
C CYS A 42 6.37 -0.19 1.65
N ARG A 43 7.45 0.54 1.40
CA ARG A 43 7.93 1.60 2.31
C ARG A 43 7.30 2.97 2.07
N TYR A 44 6.72 3.17 0.88
CA TYR A 44 6.18 4.45 0.44
C TYR A 44 4.82 4.28 -0.25
N ILE A 45 3.90 5.20 0.05
CA ILE A 45 2.71 5.49 -0.74
C ILE A 45 2.92 6.84 -1.42
N VAL A 46 2.87 6.85 -2.75
CA VAL A 46 2.99 8.08 -3.55
C VAL A 46 1.59 8.43 -4.07
N THR A 47 1.05 9.57 -3.64
CA THR A 47 -0.33 9.94 -3.94
C THR A 47 -0.49 11.43 -4.20
N HIS A 48 -1.51 11.79 -4.98
CA HIS A 48 -2.01 13.17 -5.06
C HIS A 48 -2.98 13.48 -3.92
N ASN A 49 -3.57 12.47 -3.28
CA ASN A 49 -4.50 12.62 -2.16
C ASN A 49 -3.77 12.71 -0.81
N LEU A 50 -2.82 13.63 -0.69
CA LEU A 50 -2.04 13.79 0.55
C LEU A 50 -2.92 14.07 1.77
N ARG A 51 -4.06 14.75 1.57
CA ARG A 51 -4.92 15.20 2.66
C ARG A 51 -5.42 14.03 3.49
N ASP A 52 -5.81 12.93 2.84
CA ASP A 52 -6.47 11.82 3.52
C ASP A 52 -5.44 10.85 4.11
N PHE A 53 -4.27 10.73 3.48
CA PHE A 53 -3.16 9.91 3.98
C PHE A 53 -2.28 10.60 5.03
N SER A 54 -2.17 11.94 5.01
CA SER A 54 -1.33 12.69 5.98
C SER A 54 -1.98 12.88 7.35
N ARG A 55 -3.31 12.78 7.44
CA ARG A 55 -4.05 12.87 8.70
C ARG A 55 -3.88 11.63 9.57
N SER A 56 -3.51 10.51 8.95
CA SER A 56 -3.26 9.25 9.65
C SER A 56 -1.79 9.11 10.01
N ASN A 57 -1.54 8.60 11.20
CA ASN A 57 -0.20 8.44 11.76
C ASN A 57 0.45 7.13 11.23
N LEU A 58 0.52 7.00 9.89
CA LEU A 58 0.86 5.77 9.18
C LEU A 58 2.29 5.31 9.45
N TRP A 59 3.20 6.24 9.72
CA TRP A 59 4.56 5.91 10.11
C TRP A 59 4.59 5.11 11.41
N GLN A 60 3.99 5.62 12.51
CA GLN A 60 4.04 4.92 13.80
C GLN A 60 3.31 3.57 13.76
N GLN A 61 2.27 3.43 12.94
CA GLN A 61 1.45 2.22 12.91
C GLN A 61 1.98 1.16 11.94
N PHE A 62 2.45 1.57 10.77
CA PHE A 62 2.72 0.65 9.66
C PHE A 62 4.12 0.82 9.05
N GLN A 63 4.91 1.79 9.53
CA GLN A 63 6.24 2.11 9.00
C GLN A 63 6.21 2.50 7.50
N ILE A 64 5.09 3.08 7.05
CA ILE A 64 4.91 3.55 5.67
C ILE A 64 5.02 5.07 5.62
N TRP A 65 5.80 5.58 4.68
CA TRP A 65 5.89 6.99 4.36
C TRP A 65 4.88 7.39 3.28
N VAL A 66 4.33 8.59 3.38
CA VAL A 66 3.46 9.17 2.33
C VAL A 66 4.21 10.29 1.63
N ALA A 67 4.22 10.27 0.30
CA ALA A 67 4.91 11.26 -0.51
C ALA A 67 3.99 11.84 -1.60
N ALA A 68 4.20 13.12 -1.91
CA ALA A 68 3.43 13.84 -2.90
C ALA A 68 3.83 13.41 -4.31
N ALA A 69 2.89 12.92 -5.12
CA ALA A 69 3.19 12.42 -6.47
C ALA A 69 3.86 13.46 -7.38
N ASN A 70 3.59 14.75 -7.19
CA ASN A 70 4.19 15.85 -7.96
C ASN A 70 5.59 16.28 -7.47
N SER A 71 6.01 15.88 -6.28
CA SER A 71 7.25 16.39 -5.65
C SER A 71 8.38 15.36 -5.64
N VAL A 72 8.11 14.14 -6.11
CA VAL A 72 9.02 13.01 -5.93
C VAL A 72 9.61 12.58 -7.28
N PRO A 73 10.92 12.84 -7.53
CA PRO A 73 11.62 12.18 -8.60
C PRO A 73 11.66 10.68 -8.29
N ILE A 74 11.22 9.81 -9.21
CA ILE A 74 11.26 8.33 -9.05
C ILE A 74 12.62 7.84 -8.56
N ALA A 75 13.71 8.48 -9.00
CA ALA A 75 15.08 8.19 -8.56
C ALA A 75 15.30 8.37 -7.04
N ARG A 76 14.60 9.31 -6.39
CA ARG A 76 14.75 9.59 -4.96
C ARG A 76 14.09 8.52 -4.09
N LEU A 77 12.97 7.96 -4.54
CA LEU A 77 12.29 6.84 -3.87
C LEU A 77 13.16 5.57 -3.88
N MET A 78 13.87 5.30 -4.98
CA MET A 78 14.75 4.13 -5.05
C MET A 78 15.96 4.24 -4.12
N VAL A 79 16.52 5.44 -3.93
CA VAL A 79 17.65 5.66 -2.99
C VAL A 79 17.20 5.51 -1.54
N ASP A 80 16.03 6.04 -1.20
CA ASP A 80 15.51 5.95 0.17
C ASP A 80 15.03 4.53 0.51
N ALA A 81 14.60 3.74 -0.48
CA ALA A 81 14.24 2.33 -0.28
C ALA A 81 15.44 1.40 0.00
N LEU A 82 16.66 1.79 -0.42
CA LEU A 82 17.89 0.99 -0.27
C LEU A 82 18.70 1.28 1.01
N ARG A 83 18.24 2.20 1.89
CA ARG A 83 18.86 2.51 3.19
C ARG A 83 18.02 2.03 4.36
#